data_AF-G0MJ49-F1
#
_entry.id   AF-G0MJ49-F1
#
_cell.length_a   1.000
_cell.length_b   1.000
_cell.length_c   1.000
_cell.angle_alpha   90.00
_cell.angle_beta   90.00
_cell.angle_gamma   90.00
#
_symmetry.space_group_name_H-M   'P 1'
#
loop_
_entity.id
_entity.type
_entity.pdbx_description
1 polymer ?
#
loop_
_entity_poly.entity_id
_entity_poly.type
_entity_poly.pdbx_seq_one_letter_code
_entity_poly.pdbx_strand_id
1 'polypeptide(L)'
;MAAWSCLPPEIKLHVIRNLDFMSRKSLRCVSYSDRDIVDSTIFTLPRVRFGYKKGRCLIVIYTGIEKFLRWEMEMGDGFINYHRSQNTFDPEFFVKKQLKDVPSERPNAFMLVIALDYLTELVAHKSIQIKTMEWELSSDGLSNDEKELVAFIINTFVTTSTFRVEELVFPERNHGPFVRIVMENAYMVGLKSFRRLGMIISAENLVPEVAHESGKTLDDGVSSYRTTLLMKDTLPTQLGLMHRNFEILKTYYEKDCPSKATYRSVYNKYDDEKVKRKVENDEYVTYITETKCGCTVLKTHSAHEKDYIEEVDVDTVTKSLPKVSTVTQEATVTQVPTVTEKVKKPALAEKDTVTQLPTVTEEDVVTPEDPVSEDAKEPTEEFKEPLMIQESTATLEATQTIQTPSLLKYLLVLIVIPIALAIILAFF
;
A
#
# COMPACT_ATOMS: atom_id res chain seq x y z
N MET A 1 50.79 4.97 -5.69
CA MET A 1 49.40 4.84 -6.17
C MET A 1 48.52 5.64 -5.22
N ALA A 2 47.60 6.46 -5.72
CA ALA A 2 46.62 7.12 -4.86
C ALA A 2 45.61 6.06 -4.37
N ALA A 3 45.48 5.91 -3.05
CA ALA A 3 44.52 4.98 -2.44
C ALA A 3 43.21 5.70 -2.09
N TRP A 4 42.12 4.95 -1.91
CA TRP A 4 40.82 5.49 -1.47
C TRP A 4 40.94 6.35 -0.21
N SER A 5 41.75 5.92 0.75
CA SER A 5 42.02 6.66 1.99
C SER A 5 42.65 8.03 1.76
N CYS A 6 43.39 8.22 0.65
CA CYS A 6 44.04 9.47 0.29
C CYS A 6 43.14 10.45 -0.46
N LEU A 7 41.92 10.05 -0.85
CA LEU A 7 41.00 10.95 -1.55
C LEU A 7 40.42 11.98 -0.58
N PRO A 8 40.31 13.26 -0.99
CA PRO A 8 39.61 14.29 -0.23
C PRO A 8 38.15 13.91 0.06
N PRO A 9 37.58 14.31 1.21
CA PRO A 9 36.19 14.02 1.57
C PRO A 9 35.18 14.44 0.50
N GLU A 10 35.45 15.51 -0.24
CA GLU A 10 34.57 16.05 -1.29
C GLU A 10 34.43 15.06 -2.45
N ILE A 11 35.52 14.39 -2.84
CA ILE A 11 35.52 13.37 -3.89
C ILE A 11 34.80 12.11 -3.40
N LYS A 12 35.09 11.68 -2.16
CA LYS A 12 34.39 10.53 -1.55
C LYS A 12 32.89 10.77 -1.46
N LEU A 13 32.48 11.97 -1.04
CA LEU A 13 31.09 12.38 -0.96
C LEU A 13 30.42 12.32 -2.34
N HIS A 14 31.10 12.79 -3.39
CA HIS A 14 30.59 12.71 -4.76
C HIS A 14 30.37 11.26 -5.21
N VAL A 15 31.30 10.35 -4.91
CA VAL A 15 31.14 8.92 -5.20
C VAL A 15 29.99 8.32 -4.40
N ILE A 16 29.96 8.54 -3.09
CA ILE A 16 28.93 8.01 -2.17
C ILE A 16 27.54 8.45 -2.59
N ARG A 17 27.36 9.71 -3.02
CA ARG A 17 26.08 10.22 -3.53
C ARG A 17 25.52 9.39 -4.69
N ASN A 18 26.38 8.79 -5.51
CA ASN A 18 26.01 7.99 -6.68
C ASN A 18 25.99 6.47 -6.42
N LEU A 19 26.39 6.01 -5.24
CA LEU A 19 26.31 4.59 -4.89
C LEU A 19 24.87 4.14 -4.65
N ASP A 20 24.56 2.92 -5.10
CA ASP A 20 23.31 2.26 -4.77
C ASP A 20 23.22 1.92 -3.27
N PHE A 21 22.02 1.52 -2.85
CA PHE A 21 21.72 1.23 -1.45
C PHE A 21 22.65 0.20 -0.82
N MET A 22 22.89 -0.93 -1.49
CA MET A 22 23.71 -2.00 -0.95
C MET A 22 25.19 -1.62 -0.95
N SER A 23 25.66 -0.95 -2.01
CA SER A 23 27.01 -0.43 -2.08
C SER A 23 27.30 0.56 -0.94
N ARG A 24 26.34 1.42 -0.57
CA ARG A 24 26.47 2.29 0.61
C ARG A 24 26.51 1.52 1.91
N LYS A 25 25.65 0.50 2.07
CA LYS A 25 25.66 -0.36 3.27
C LYS A 25 26.99 -1.09 3.42
N SER A 26 27.54 -1.63 2.34
CA SER A 26 28.87 -2.26 2.35
C SER A 26 29.98 -1.26 2.69
N LEU A 27 29.99 -0.09 2.05
CA LEU A 27 31.01 0.94 2.29
C LEU A 27 31.01 1.45 3.74
N ARG A 28 29.83 1.55 4.36
CA ARG A 28 29.67 1.91 5.78
C ARG A 28 30.39 0.97 6.75
N CYS A 29 30.65 -0.27 6.32
CA CYS A 29 31.34 -1.29 7.12
C CYS A 29 32.86 -1.34 6.86
N VAL A 30 33.39 -0.57 5.90
CA VAL A 30 34.81 -0.64 5.52
C VAL A 30 35.72 0.06 6.54
N SER A 31 35.37 1.27 6.96
CA SER A 31 36.15 2.04 7.93
C SER A 31 35.29 3.06 8.69
N TYR A 32 35.79 3.59 9.81
CA TYR A 32 35.12 4.67 10.54
C TYR A 32 34.94 5.93 9.68
N SER A 33 35.98 6.31 8.92
CA SER A 33 35.91 7.49 8.05
C SER A 33 34.85 7.32 6.94
N ASP A 34 34.75 6.13 6.35
CA ASP A 34 33.74 5.86 5.32
C ASP A 34 32.33 5.85 5.92
N ARG A 35 32.19 5.26 7.12
CA ARG A 35 30.93 5.28 7.89
C ARG A 35 30.45 6.71 8.13
N ASP A 36 31.34 7.60 8.57
CA ASP A 36 30.96 8.99 8.87
C ASP A 36 30.47 9.74 7.63
N ILE A 37 31.11 9.52 6.48
CA ILE A 37 30.71 10.17 5.21
C ILE A 37 29.38 9.56 4.70
N VAL A 38 29.20 8.24 4.81
CA VAL A 38 27.93 7.58 4.46
C VAL A 38 26.80 8.05 5.38
N ASP A 39 27.04 8.12 6.69
CA ASP A 39 26.04 8.48 7.70
C ASP A 39 25.68 9.97 7.71
N SER A 40 26.53 10.82 7.13
CA SER A 40 26.25 12.24 6.87
C SER A 40 25.57 12.50 5.52
N THR A 41 25.50 11.51 4.63
CA THR A 41 24.90 11.66 3.31
C THR A 41 23.50 11.05 3.26
N ILE A 42 22.48 11.88 3.03
CA ILE A 42 21.11 11.39 2.88
C ILE A 42 21.01 10.45 1.66
N PHE A 43 20.33 9.33 1.85
CA PHE A 43 19.92 8.40 0.81
C PHE A 43 18.39 8.28 0.82
N THR A 44 17.77 8.41 -0.36
CA THR A 44 16.31 8.33 -0.47
C THR A 44 15.90 7.00 -1.08
N LEU A 45 15.08 6.25 -0.35
CA LEU A 45 14.43 5.03 -0.82
C LEU A 45 13.03 5.37 -1.36
N PRO A 46 12.72 5.04 -2.63
CA PRO A 46 11.38 5.23 -3.18
C PRO A 46 10.30 4.50 -2.39
N ARG A 47 10.51 3.23 -2.04
CA ARG A 47 9.49 2.45 -1.33
C ARG A 47 10.12 1.32 -0.54
N VAL A 48 9.60 1.08 0.66
CA VAL A 48 9.91 -0.09 1.49
C VAL A 48 8.59 -0.76 1.83
N ARG A 49 8.50 -2.08 1.69
CA ARG A 49 7.33 -2.87 2.09
C ARG A 49 7.75 -3.89 3.13
N PHE A 50 7.02 -3.93 4.22
CA PHE A 50 7.06 -5.00 5.21
C PHE A 50 5.72 -5.74 5.20
N GLY A 51 5.75 -7.07 5.18
CA GLY A 51 4.56 -7.90 5.21
C GLY A 51 4.68 -8.98 6.28
N TYR A 52 3.61 -9.20 7.03
CA TYR A 52 3.44 -10.33 7.94
C TYR A 52 2.07 -10.99 7.72
N LYS A 53 2.07 -12.25 7.29
CA LYS A 53 0.84 -12.98 6.97
C LYS A 53 1.04 -14.48 7.10
N LYS A 54 0.14 -15.16 7.82
CA LYS A 54 0.13 -16.63 8.00
C LYS A 54 1.52 -17.20 8.38
N GLY A 55 2.20 -16.58 9.33
CA GLY A 55 3.53 -17.03 9.76
C GLY A 55 4.63 -16.87 8.72
N ARG A 56 4.48 -15.93 7.77
CA ARG A 56 5.52 -15.54 6.81
C ARG A 56 5.80 -14.04 6.91
N CYS A 57 7.06 -13.68 6.76
CA CYS A 57 7.52 -12.29 6.68
C CYS A 57 8.06 -11.98 5.29
N LEU A 58 7.83 -10.76 4.83
CA LEU A 58 8.34 -10.24 3.55
C LEU A 58 8.92 -8.85 3.79
N ILE A 59 10.13 -8.60 3.28
CA ILE A 59 10.72 -7.27 3.17
C ILE A 59 11.03 -7.03 1.69
N VAL A 60 10.54 -5.92 1.14
CA VAL A 60 10.90 -5.47 -0.21
C VAL A 60 11.39 -4.03 -0.14
N ILE A 61 12.60 -3.78 -0.61
CA ILE A 61 13.17 -2.43 -0.71
C ILE A 61 13.32 -2.10 -2.19
N TYR A 62 12.52 -1.15 -2.66
CA TYR A 62 12.62 -0.61 -4.02
C TYR A 62 13.72 0.44 -4.04
N THR A 63 14.69 0.28 -4.94
CA THR A 63 15.85 1.17 -5.09
C THR A 63 15.83 1.95 -6.42
N GLY A 64 14.86 1.67 -7.29
CA GLY A 64 14.64 2.38 -8.55
C GLY A 64 13.55 1.71 -9.39
N ILE A 65 13.39 2.17 -10.63
CA ILE A 65 12.49 1.53 -11.61
C ILE A 65 13.01 0.11 -11.88
N GLU A 66 12.14 -0.88 -11.69
CA GLU A 66 12.46 -2.31 -11.86
C GLU A 66 13.63 -2.80 -11.00
N LYS A 67 14.02 -2.03 -9.97
CA LYS A 67 15.12 -2.35 -9.06
C LYS A 67 14.59 -2.53 -7.65
N PHE A 68 14.71 -3.74 -7.12
CA PHE A 68 14.29 -4.07 -5.77
C PHE A 68 15.13 -5.18 -5.15
N LEU A 69 15.20 -5.15 -3.83
CA LEU A 69 15.73 -6.22 -3.00
C LEU A 69 14.58 -6.88 -2.26
N ARG A 70 14.57 -8.20 -2.20
CA ARG A 70 13.49 -8.97 -1.60
C ARG A 70 14.05 -9.97 -0.61
N TRP A 71 13.43 -10.02 0.56
CA TRP A 71 13.67 -11.00 1.60
C TRP A 71 12.36 -11.65 2.00
N GLU A 72 12.32 -12.97 1.96
CA GLU A 72 11.20 -13.76 2.46
C GLU A 72 11.68 -14.64 3.59
N MET A 73 10.86 -14.74 4.64
CA MET A 73 11.07 -15.64 5.74
C MET A 73 9.81 -16.46 5.95
N GLU A 74 9.96 -17.76 6.05
CA GLU A 74 8.86 -18.66 6.38
C GLU A 74 9.34 -19.78 7.30
N MET A 75 8.43 -20.25 8.14
CA MET A 75 8.70 -21.41 9.00
C MET A 75 8.75 -22.69 8.17
N GLY A 76 9.85 -23.42 8.29
CA GLY A 76 9.93 -24.85 8.00
C GLY A 76 9.85 -25.67 9.30
N ASP A 77 10.07 -26.97 9.18
CA ASP A 77 10.01 -27.90 10.32
C ASP A 77 11.19 -27.70 11.29
N GLY A 78 11.03 -26.78 12.25
CA GLY A 78 12.04 -26.46 13.27
C GLY A 78 13.15 -25.51 12.82
N PHE A 79 13.02 -24.88 11.64
CA PHE A 79 13.96 -23.90 11.11
C PHE A 79 13.23 -22.77 10.37
N ILE A 80 13.88 -21.62 10.21
CA ILE A 80 13.37 -20.55 9.34
C ILE A 80 14.05 -20.68 7.98
N ASN A 81 13.25 -20.82 6.93
CA ASN A 81 13.69 -20.64 5.56
C ASN A 81 13.82 -19.16 5.27
N TYR A 82 15.00 -18.76 4.83
CA TYR A 82 15.32 -17.41 4.41
C TYR A 82 15.60 -17.42 2.92
N HIS A 83 14.85 -16.62 2.18
CA HIS A 83 15.07 -16.42 0.75
C HIS A 83 15.41 -14.97 0.47
N ARG A 84 16.44 -14.75 -0.35
CA ARG A 84 16.80 -13.43 -0.82
C ARG A 84 16.88 -13.40 -2.35
N SER A 85 16.31 -12.37 -2.96
CA SER A 85 16.46 -12.11 -4.39
C SER A 85 16.67 -10.63 -4.68
N GLN A 86 17.09 -10.34 -5.90
CA GLN A 86 17.25 -8.98 -6.41
C GLN A 86 16.63 -8.91 -7.81
N ASN A 87 15.73 -7.95 -8.03
CA ASN A 87 15.09 -7.66 -9.31
C ASN A 87 14.36 -8.87 -9.95
N THR A 88 13.96 -9.86 -9.15
CA THR A 88 13.24 -11.04 -9.63
C THR A 88 12.29 -11.59 -8.57
N PHE A 89 11.16 -12.10 -9.04
CA PHE A 89 10.18 -12.84 -8.24
C PHE A 89 10.30 -14.35 -8.43
N ASP A 90 11.14 -14.79 -9.36
CA ASP A 90 11.29 -16.19 -9.70
C ASP A 90 12.07 -16.93 -8.59
N PRO A 91 11.45 -17.93 -7.91
CA PRO A 91 12.06 -18.69 -6.82
C PRO A 91 13.33 -19.46 -7.20
N GLU A 92 13.59 -19.70 -8.49
CA GLU A 92 14.80 -20.36 -8.96
C GLU A 92 16.05 -19.51 -8.70
N PHE A 93 15.91 -18.18 -8.75
CA PHE A 93 17.01 -17.24 -8.54
C PHE A 93 17.19 -16.81 -7.09
N PHE A 94 16.47 -17.45 -6.16
CA PHE A 94 16.54 -17.10 -4.76
C PHE A 94 17.79 -17.71 -4.12
N VAL A 95 18.55 -16.86 -3.42
CA VAL A 95 19.56 -17.35 -2.48
C VAL A 95 18.83 -17.86 -1.26
N LYS A 96 18.88 -19.18 -1.03
CA LYS A 96 18.18 -19.86 0.06
C LYS A 96 19.15 -20.18 1.20
N LYS A 97 18.78 -19.82 2.43
CA LYS A 97 19.49 -20.16 3.65
C LYS A 97 18.50 -20.69 4.68
N GLN A 98 19.00 -21.47 5.62
CA GLN A 98 18.22 -21.95 6.76
C GLN A 98 18.83 -21.42 8.04
N LEU A 99 18.00 -20.83 8.88
CA LEU A 99 18.36 -20.54 10.26
C LEU A 99 17.83 -21.68 11.13
N LYS A 100 18.76 -22.45 11.68
CA LYS A 100 18.49 -23.55 12.62
C LYS A 100 18.28 -23.00 14.02
N ASP A 101 17.98 -23.89 14.96
CA ASP A 101 17.85 -23.59 16.39
C ASP A 101 16.74 -22.59 16.72
N VAL A 102 15.62 -22.69 15.99
CA VAL A 102 14.44 -21.87 16.24
C VAL A 102 13.75 -22.35 17.51
N PRO A 103 13.43 -21.46 18.47
CA PRO A 103 12.71 -21.84 19.68
C PRO A 103 11.36 -22.49 19.35
N SER A 104 11.11 -23.65 19.96
CA SER A 104 9.91 -24.47 19.70
C SER A 104 8.63 -23.85 20.26
N GLU A 105 8.71 -23.05 21.34
CA GLU A 105 7.53 -22.52 22.01
C GLU A 105 6.76 -21.50 21.15
N ARG A 106 7.48 -20.64 20.40
CA ARG A 106 6.89 -19.50 19.67
C ARG A 106 7.65 -19.17 18.37
N PRO A 107 7.74 -20.12 17.43
CA PRO A 107 8.57 -19.97 16.23
C PRO A 107 8.16 -18.78 15.34
N ASN A 108 6.85 -18.57 15.14
CA ASN A 108 6.34 -17.46 14.32
C ASN A 108 6.68 -16.08 14.89
N ALA A 109 6.65 -15.96 16.22
CA ALA A 109 7.00 -14.72 16.91
C ALA A 109 8.50 -14.45 16.83
N PHE A 110 9.32 -15.49 17.00
CA PHE A 110 10.77 -15.41 16.82
C PHE A 110 11.16 -14.98 15.39
N MET A 111 10.53 -15.57 14.37
CA MET A 111 10.72 -15.16 12.98
C MET A 111 10.29 -13.71 12.74
N LEU A 112 9.19 -13.26 13.33
CA LEU A 112 8.75 -11.86 13.23
C LEU A 112 9.77 -10.90 13.84
N VAL A 113 10.34 -11.23 15.01
CA VAL A 113 11.42 -10.45 15.64
C VAL A 113 12.61 -10.33 14.68
N ILE A 114 13.09 -11.46 14.14
CA ILE A 114 14.19 -11.45 13.17
C ILE A 114 13.86 -10.56 11.95
N ALA A 115 12.67 -10.70 11.38
CA ALA A 115 12.28 -9.92 10.21
C ALA A 115 12.26 -8.42 10.50
N LEU A 116 11.78 -8.01 11.68
CA LEU A 116 11.75 -6.61 12.07
C LEU A 116 13.16 -6.09 12.43
N ASP A 117 14.03 -6.90 13.03
CA ASP A 117 15.44 -6.57 13.23
C ASP A 117 16.15 -6.30 11.89
N TYR A 118 15.94 -7.18 10.90
CA TYR A 118 16.48 -6.94 9.56
C TYR A 118 15.93 -5.66 8.94
N LEU A 119 14.63 -5.41 9.07
CA LEU A 119 14.02 -4.19 8.56
C LEU A 119 14.65 -2.94 9.20
N THR A 120 14.76 -2.90 10.53
CA THR A 120 15.31 -1.75 11.25
C THR A 120 16.78 -1.54 10.94
N GLU A 121 17.60 -2.60 10.93
CA GLU A 121 19.02 -2.52 10.58
C GLU A 121 19.22 -1.98 9.15
N LEU A 122 18.34 -2.37 8.23
CA LEU A 122 18.41 -1.91 6.85
C LEU A 122 17.98 -0.44 6.72
N VAL A 123 16.87 -0.01 7.31
CA VAL A 123 16.25 1.27 6.94
C VAL A 123 16.01 2.27 8.08
N ALA A 124 16.08 1.86 9.35
CA ALA A 124 15.90 2.75 10.50
C ALA A 124 17.20 3.49 10.86
N HIS A 125 17.64 4.37 9.97
CA HIS A 125 18.85 5.18 10.17
C HIS A 125 18.61 6.63 9.78
N LYS A 126 19.23 7.57 10.52
CA LYS A 126 19.06 9.02 10.30
C LYS A 126 19.41 9.49 8.88
N SER A 127 20.27 8.78 8.17
CA SER A 127 20.66 9.12 6.79
C SER A 127 19.73 8.52 5.73
N ILE A 128 18.77 7.67 6.10
CA ILE A 128 17.85 7.03 5.15
C ILE A 128 16.52 7.75 5.23
N GLN A 129 16.08 8.32 4.11
CA GLN A 129 14.73 8.87 3.95
C GLN A 129 13.90 7.90 3.10
N ILE A 130 12.78 7.45 3.62
CA ILE A 130 11.83 6.59 2.91
C ILE A 130 10.70 7.49 2.40
N LYS A 131 10.42 7.43 1.10
CA LYS A 131 9.26 8.15 0.54
C LYS A 131 7.97 7.45 0.95
N THR A 132 7.87 6.15 0.69
CA THR A 132 6.68 5.37 1.04
C THR A 132 7.07 4.10 1.80
N MET A 133 6.48 3.89 2.97
CA MET A 133 6.64 2.66 3.75
C MET A 133 5.30 1.92 3.85
N GLU A 134 5.22 0.75 3.24
CA GLU A 134 4.03 -0.09 3.24
C GLU A 134 4.13 -1.17 4.31
N TRP A 135 3.07 -1.32 5.09
CA TRP A 135 2.92 -2.37 6.10
C TRP A 135 1.72 -3.22 5.73
N GLU A 136 1.93 -4.49 5.37
CA GLU A 136 0.86 -5.49 5.17
C GLU A 136 0.82 -6.40 6.40
N LEU A 137 -0.14 -6.18 7.30
CA LEU A 137 -0.18 -6.84 8.60
C LEU A 137 -1.48 -7.62 8.73
N SER A 138 -1.41 -8.94 8.60
CA SER A 138 -2.57 -9.84 8.72
C SER A 138 -2.56 -10.57 10.06
N SER A 139 -3.75 -10.77 10.62
CA SER A 139 -3.97 -11.63 11.79
C SER A 139 -4.50 -13.02 11.40
N ASP A 140 -4.52 -13.35 10.11
CA ASP A 140 -5.08 -14.60 9.60
C ASP A 140 -4.31 -15.79 10.17
N GLY A 141 -5.04 -16.70 10.81
CA GLY A 141 -4.48 -17.92 11.40
C GLY A 141 -3.83 -17.72 12.78
N LEU A 142 -3.96 -16.55 13.40
CA LEU A 142 -3.48 -16.30 14.76
C LEU A 142 -4.58 -16.49 15.81
N SER A 143 -4.25 -17.15 16.90
CA SER A 143 -5.02 -17.12 18.17
C SER A 143 -4.99 -15.72 18.80
N ASN A 144 -5.81 -15.48 19.83
CA ASN A 144 -5.83 -14.18 20.50
C ASN A 144 -4.49 -13.87 21.21
N ASP A 145 -3.92 -14.85 21.91
CA ASP A 145 -2.63 -14.71 22.58
C ASP A 145 -1.49 -14.40 21.58
N GLU A 146 -1.52 -15.03 20.39
CA GLU A 146 -0.56 -14.74 19.32
C GLU A 146 -0.76 -13.33 18.75
N LYS A 147 -2.00 -12.85 18.61
CA LYS A 147 -2.25 -11.47 18.18
C LYS A 147 -1.69 -10.46 19.18
N GLU A 148 -1.86 -10.69 20.47
CA GLU A 148 -1.30 -9.82 21.51
C GLU A 148 0.23 -9.80 21.46
N LEU A 149 0.85 -10.97 21.31
CA LEU A 149 2.29 -11.10 21.16
C LEU A 149 2.82 -10.38 19.91
N VAL A 150 2.17 -10.58 18.75
CA VAL A 150 2.53 -9.92 17.49
C VAL A 150 2.37 -8.41 17.62
N ALA A 151 1.28 -7.93 18.21
CA ALA A 151 1.07 -6.52 18.52
C ALA A 151 2.18 -5.96 19.40
N PHE A 152 2.55 -6.66 20.47
CA PHE A 152 3.63 -6.27 21.38
C PHE A 152 4.97 -6.17 20.65
N ILE A 153 5.30 -7.16 19.82
CA ILE A 153 6.54 -7.17 19.02
C ILE A 153 6.56 -5.97 18.07
N ILE A 154 5.51 -5.80 17.24
CA ILE A 154 5.43 -4.67 16.30
C ILE A 154 5.59 -3.34 17.04
N ASN A 155 4.86 -3.15 18.14
CA ASN A 155 4.93 -1.94 18.95
C ASN A 155 6.35 -1.67 19.46
N THR A 156 7.04 -2.70 19.96
CA THR A 156 8.42 -2.57 20.45
C THR A 156 9.34 -2.06 19.35
N PHE A 157 9.25 -2.62 18.15
CA PHE A 157 10.10 -2.21 17.03
C PHE A 157 9.80 -0.79 16.55
N VAL A 158 8.52 -0.45 16.37
CA VAL A 158 8.17 0.90 15.91
C VAL A 158 8.47 1.98 16.95
N THR A 159 8.43 1.66 18.26
CA THR A 159 8.72 2.64 19.34
C THR A 159 10.20 2.80 19.65
N THR A 160 11.03 1.81 19.35
CA THR A 160 12.48 1.85 19.63
C THR A 160 13.32 2.29 18.44
N SER A 161 12.78 2.19 17.22
CA SER A 161 13.48 2.51 15.99
C SER A 161 12.95 3.77 15.33
N THR A 162 13.83 4.69 14.97
CA THR A 162 13.45 5.91 14.25
C THR A 162 13.45 5.67 12.75
N PHE A 163 12.26 5.72 12.15
CA PHE A 163 12.11 5.69 10.69
C PHE A 163 11.84 7.10 10.19
N ARG A 164 12.51 7.50 9.11
CA ARG A 164 12.20 8.75 8.41
C ARG A 164 11.33 8.43 7.20
N VAL A 165 10.03 8.65 7.31
CA VAL A 165 9.02 8.20 6.34
C VAL A 165 8.16 9.39 5.95
N GLU A 166 7.93 9.61 4.65
CA GLU A 166 6.99 10.65 4.21
C GLU A 166 5.54 10.14 4.14
N GLU A 167 5.34 8.89 3.71
CA GLU A 167 4.03 8.27 3.61
C GLU A 167 4.01 6.84 4.16
N LEU A 168 3.03 6.54 5.02
CA LEU A 168 2.73 5.17 5.47
C LEU A 168 1.55 4.60 4.67
N VAL A 169 1.70 3.39 4.13
CA VAL A 169 0.66 2.71 3.34
C VAL A 169 0.24 1.42 4.03
N PHE A 170 -1.06 1.19 4.13
CA PHE A 170 -1.63 -0.02 4.71
C PHE A 170 -2.67 -0.59 3.75
N PRO A 171 -2.53 -1.84 3.30
CA PRO A 171 -3.58 -2.52 2.57
C PRO A 171 -4.91 -2.55 3.34
N GLU A 172 -6.02 -2.48 2.62
CA GLU A 172 -7.38 -2.38 3.18
C GLU A 172 -7.73 -3.57 4.08
N ARG A 173 -7.17 -4.75 3.79
CA ARG A 173 -7.40 -6.00 4.54
C ARG A 173 -6.48 -6.18 5.75
N ASN A 174 -5.70 -5.17 6.12
CA ASN A 174 -4.87 -5.26 7.31
C ASN A 174 -5.69 -5.39 8.60
N HIS A 175 -5.13 -6.09 9.58
CA HIS A 175 -5.67 -6.16 10.93
C HIS A 175 -5.66 -4.78 11.59
N GLY A 176 -6.84 -4.26 11.93
CA GLY A 176 -7.04 -2.89 12.46
C GLY A 176 -6.12 -2.54 13.63
N PRO A 177 -6.10 -3.34 14.72
CA PRO A 177 -5.21 -3.11 15.86
C PRO A 177 -3.72 -3.02 15.50
N PHE A 178 -3.23 -3.84 14.59
CA PHE A 178 -1.82 -3.80 14.18
C PHE A 178 -1.49 -2.51 13.44
N VAL A 179 -2.39 -2.04 12.59
CA VAL A 179 -2.18 -0.76 11.91
C VAL A 179 -2.23 0.40 12.89
N ARG A 180 -3.13 0.34 13.88
CA ARG A 180 -3.21 1.38 14.90
C ARG A 180 -1.89 1.57 15.64
N ILE A 181 -1.23 0.46 16.00
CA ILE A 181 0.11 0.46 16.63
C ILE A 181 1.14 1.19 15.78
N VAL A 182 1.18 0.95 14.47
CA VAL A 182 2.13 1.61 13.57
C VAL A 182 1.79 3.09 13.39
N MET A 183 0.49 3.42 13.30
CA MET A 183 0.01 4.80 13.08
C MET A 183 0.19 5.70 14.30
N GLU A 184 -0.04 5.20 15.51
CA GLU A 184 0.03 5.96 16.76
C GLU A 184 1.49 6.23 17.21
N ASN A 185 2.47 5.85 16.40
CA ASN A 185 3.88 5.90 16.79
C ASN A 185 4.53 7.27 16.52
N ALA A 186 4.98 7.91 17.60
CA ALA A 186 5.60 9.24 17.58
C ALA A 186 7.02 9.30 16.97
N TYR A 187 7.66 8.16 16.65
CA TYR A 187 9.04 8.12 16.17
C TYR A 187 9.17 8.09 14.62
N MET A 188 8.06 8.29 13.91
CA MET A 188 8.04 8.48 12.47
C MET A 188 8.36 9.94 12.11
N VAL A 189 9.60 10.19 11.70
CA VAL A 189 10.08 11.56 11.42
C VAL A 189 9.80 11.96 9.98
N GLY A 190 9.21 13.14 9.79
CA GLY A 190 8.93 13.71 8.47
C GLY A 190 7.70 13.13 7.78
N LEU A 191 6.81 12.52 8.56
CA LEU A 191 5.55 11.94 8.09
C LEU A 191 4.62 13.05 7.60
N LYS A 192 4.14 12.89 6.37
CA LYS A 192 3.20 13.80 5.70
C LYS A 192 1.85 13.16 5.50
N SER A 193 1.79 11.84 5.34
CA SER A 193 0.53 11.17 5.11
C SER A 193 0.46 9.70 5.50
N PHE A 194 -0.76 9.23 5.73
CA PHE A 194 -1.12 7.82 5.79
C PHE A 194 -2.07 7.47 4.66
N ARG A 195 -1.99 6.27 4.12
CA ARG A 195 -2.87 5.78 3.06
C ARG A 195 -3.38 4.38 3.36
N ARG A 196 -4.70 4.21 3.35
CA ARG A 196 -5.36 2.91 3.22
C ARG A 196 -5.51 2.57 1.75
N LEU A 197 -4.99 1.43 1.30
CA LEU A 197 -5.00 1.03 -0.11
C LEU A 197 -5.83 -0.24 -0.33
N GLY A 198 -6.95 -0.09 -1.02
CA GLY A 198 -7.83 -1.18 -1.45
C GLY A 198 -7.72 -1.46 -2.94
N MET A 199 -7.97 -2.70 -3.32
CA MET A 199 -8.07 -3.12 -4.71
C MET A 199 -9.29 -4.04 -4.88
N ILE A 200 -10.13 -3.75 -5.86
CA ILE A 200 -11.21 -4.61 -6.33
C ILE A 200 -10.75 -5.23 -7.65
N ILE A 201 -10.43 -6.52 -7.56
CA ILE A 201 -9.86 -7.29 -8.66
C ILE A 201 -10.98 -7.85 -9.53
N SER A 202 -10.78 -7.84 -10.84
CA SER A 202 -11.63 -8.51 -11.81
C SER A 202 -10.86 -9.63 -12.48
N ALA A 203 -11.53 -10.75 -12.75
CA ALA A 203 -10.94 -11.82 -13.55
C ALA A 203 -10.82 -11.44 -15.04
N GLU A 204 -11.62 -10.46 -15.49
CA GLU A 204 -11.68 -10.06 -16.89
C GLU A 204 -10.65 -8.98 -17.26
N ASN A 205 -10.23 -8.18 -16.29
CA ASN A 205 -9.26 -7.12 -16.49
C ASN A 205 -8.38 -6.99 -15.24
N LEU A 206 -7.07 -6.92 -15.42
CA LEU A 206 -6.06 -6.75 -14.37
C LEU A 206 -5.46 -5.34 -14.34
N VAL A 207 -5.92 -4.45 -15.23
CA VAL A 207 -5.50 -3.05 -15.29
C VAL A 207 -6.50 -2.20 -14.50
N PRO A 208 -6.06 -1.37 -13.55
CA PRO A 208 -6.95 -0.42 -12.88
C PRO A 208 -7.58 0.57 -13.87
N GLU A 209 -8.91 0.61 -13.92
CA GLU A 209 -9.70 1.56 -14.73
C GLU A 209 -10.17 2.77 -13.90
N VAL A 210 -10.34 2.59 -12.58
CA VAL A 210 -10.75 3.67 -11.66
C VAL A 210 -9.88 3.69 -10.41
N ALA A 211 -9.67 4.89 -9.89
CA ALA A 211 -9.15 5.15 -8.56
C ALA A 211 -10.13 6.06 -7.79
N HIS A 212 -10.77 5.51 -6.77
CA HIS A 212 -11.49 6.33 -5.79
C HIS A 212 -10.55 6.73 -4.67
N GLU A 213 -10.54 8.00 -4.29
CA GLU A 213 -9.77 8.50 -3.17
C GLU A 213 -10.64 9.34 -2.23
N SER A 214 -10.49 9.15 -0.94
CA SER A 214 -11.00 10.09 0.07
C SER A 214 -9.84 10.51 0.95
N GLY A 215 -9.70 11.80 1.20
CA GLY A 215 -8.65 12.39 2.01
C GLY A 215 -9.22 13.25 3.13
N LYS A 216 -8.49 13.35 4.23
CA LYS A 216 -8.70 14.38 5.26
C LYS A 216 -7.35 14.84 5.78
N THR A 217 -7.28 16.10 6.21
CA THR A 217 -6.08 16.64 6.85
C THR A 217 -6.35 16.71 8.35
N LEU A 218 -5.46 16.11 9.14
CA LEU A 218 -5.53 16.15 10.60
C LEU A 218 -4.99 17.49 11.11
N ASP A 219 -5.28 17.80 12.38
CA ASP A 219 -4.90 19.07 13.00
C ASP A 219 -3.38 19.32 13.06
N ASP A 220 -2.58 18.25 13.00
CA ASP A 220 -1.11 18.29 12.95
C ASP A 220 -0.54 18.49 11.53
N GLY A 221 -1.42 18.67 10.52
CA GLY A 221 -1.06 18.83 9.12
C GLY A 221 -0.83 17.52 8.37
N VAL A 222 -0.91 16.36 9.04
CA VAL A 222 -0.74 15.05 8.41
C VAL A 222 -2.02 14.66 7.66
N SER A 223 -1.88 14.23 6.41
CA SER A 223 -3.01 13.83 5.58
C SER A 223 -3.33 12.33 5.71
N SER A 224 -4.59 11.97 5.83
CA SER A 224 -5.06 10.58 5.82
C SER A 224 -5.88 10.32 4.56
N TYR A 225 -5.41 9.38 3.74
CA TYR A 225 -6.05 8.98 2.50
C TYR A 225 -6.60 7.55 2.60
N ARG A 226 -7.67 7.30 1.85
CA ARG A 226 -8.14 5.96 1.50
C ARG A 226 -8.30 5.91 -0.01
N THR A 227 -7.54 5.04 -0.66
CA THR A 227 -7.56 4.85 -2.11
C THR A 227 -8.07 3.45 -2.42
N THR A 228 -9.04 3.35 -3.32
CA THR A 228 -9.54 2.07 -3.84
C THR A 228 -9.35 2.04 -5.34
N LEU A 229 -8.57 1.06 -5.83
CA LEU A 229 -8.37 0.81 -7.25
C LEU A 229 -9.38 -0.24 -7.73
N LEU A 230 -10.01 -0.01 -8.88
CA LEU A 230 -10.94 -0.95 -9.49
C LEU A 230 -10.39 -1.41 -10.82
N MET A 231 -10.23 -2.73 -10.99
CA MET A 231 -9.73 -3.31 -12.24
C MET A 231 -10.81 -3.57 -13.29
N LYS A 232 -12.08 -3.61 -12.89
CA LYS A 232 -13.21 -3.60 -13.82
C LYS A 232 -14.25 -2.66 -13.33
N ASP A 233 -14.73 -1.85 -14.25
CA ASP A 233 -15.85 -0.99 -13.99
C ASP A 233 -17.18 -1.73 -13.95
N THR A 234 -17.98 -1.44 -12.94
CA THR A 234 -19.43 -1.58 -13.09
C THR A 234 -20.07 -0.36 -12.47
N LEU A 235 -20.98 0.28 -13.21
CA LEU A 235 -21.71 1.48 -12.75
C LEU A 235 -22.29 1.33 -11.34
N PRO A 236 -22.88 0.18 -10.92
CA PRO A 236 -23.33 -0.03 -9.56
C PRO A 236 -22.20 0.03 -8.51
N THR A 237 -21.01 -0.50 -8.84
CA THR A 237 -19.86 -0.51 -7.93
C THR A 237 -19.28 0.88 -7.76
N GLN A 238 -19.18 1.65 -8.85
CA GLN A 238 -18.79 3.06 -8.79
C GLN A 238 -19.73 3.87 -7.92
N LEU A 239 -21.04 3.78 -8.19
CA LEU A 239 -22.06 4.50 -7.44
C LEU A 239 -22.00 4.11 -5.96
N GLY A 240 -21.90 2.82 -5.64
CA GLY A 240 -21.79 2.34 -4.27
C GLY A 240 -20.55 2.89 -3.53
N LEU A 241 -19.38 2.88 -4.17
CA LEU A 241 -18.15 3.44 -3.57
C LEU A 241 -18.18 4.96 -3.47
N MET A 242 -18.72 5.63 -4.48
CA MET A 242 -18.87 7.08 -4.51
C MET A 242 -19.81 7.53 -3.37
N HIS A 243 -20.97 6.90 -3.23
CA HIS A 243 -21.88 7.12 -2.09
C HIS A 243 -21.19 6.86 -0.76
N ARG A 244 -20.51 5.72 -0.60
CA ARG A 244 -19.80 5.39 0.65
C ARG A 244 -18.74 6.43 1.02
N ASN A 245 -17.94 6.87 0.05
CA ASN A 245 -16.92 7.89 0.29
C ASN A 245 -17.55 9.24 0.66
N PHE A 246 -18.71 9.57 0.11
CA PHE A 246 -19.45 10.78 0.46
C PHE A 246 -20.10 10.71 1.85
N GLU A 247 -20.66 9.57 2.26
CA GLU A 247 -21.14 9.39 3.63
C GLU A 247 -20.00 9.52 4.66
N ILE A 248 -18.82 9.00 4.30
CA ILE A 248 -17.60 9.16 5.11
C ILE A 248 -17.23 10.64 5.23
N LEU A 249 -17.29 11.42 4.13
CA LEU A 249 -17.06 12.86 4.19
C LEU A 249 -18.04 13.56 5.12
N LYS A 250 -19.34 13.27 5.00
CA LYS A 250 -20.37 13.87 5.84
C LYS A 250 -20.07 13.70 7.33
N THR A 251 -19.65 12.49 7.71
CA THR A 251 -19.28 12.14 9.09
C THR A 251 -18.05 12.93 9.60
N TYR A 252 -17.14 13.34 8.70
CA TYR A 252 -15.95 14.10 9.08
C TYR A 252 -16.17 15.61 9.14
N TYR A 253 -17.04 16.16 8.28
CA TYR A 253 -17.38 17.58 8.35
C TYR A 253 -18.22 17.93 9.58
N GLU A 254 -19.00 16.99 10.13
CA GLU A 254 -19.64 17.15 11.45
C GLU A 254 -18.63 17.37 12.60
N LYS A 255 -17.33 17.19 12.34
CA LYS A 255 -16.24 17.39 13.31
C LYS A 255 -15.33 18.59 13.00
N ASP A 256 -15.76 19.53 12.16
CA ASP A 256 -15.00 20.74 11.76
C ASP A 256 -13.59 20.45 11.17
N CYS A 257 -13.42 19.29 10.52
CA CYS A 257 -12.13 18.86 9.98
C CYS A 257 -12.08 18.99 8.43
N PRO A 258 -11.06 19.65 7.84
CA PRO A 258 -10.93 19.78 6.39
C PRO A 258 -10.79 18.40 5.74
N SER A 259 -11.83 18.01 5.02
CA SER A 259 -11.95 16.71 4.34
C SER A 259 -12.19 16.92 2.84
N LYS A 260 -11.85 15.93 1.99
CA LYS A 260 -12.16 15.94 0.55
C LYS A 260 -12.37 14.52 0.01
N ALA A 261 -13.25 14.34 -0.97
CA ALA A 261 -13.34 13.09 -1.71
C ALA A 261 -13.05 13.36 -3.17
N THR A 262 -12.04 12.66 -3.68
CA THR A 262 -11.63 12.73 -5.07
C THR A 262 -11.99 11.41 -5.74
N TYR A 263 -12.90 11.48 -6.69
CA TYR A 263 -13.12 10.40 -7.63
C TYR A 263 -12.23 10.62 -8.85
N ARG A 264 -11.37 9.67 -9.20
CA ARG A 264 -10.63 9.70 -10.47
C ARG A 264 -10.99 8.46 -11.28
N SER A 265 -11.47 8.69 -12.48
CA SER A 265 -11.75 7.63 -13.43
C SER A 265 -10.87 7.76 -14.66
N VAL A 266 -10.19 6.67 -15.00
CA VAL A 266 -9.40 6.59 -16.24
C VAL A 266 -10.33 6.04 -17.32
N TYR A 267 -11.39 6.79 -17.65
CA TYR A 267 -12.21 6.48 -18.82
C TYR A 267 -12.06 7.54 -19.89
N ASN A 268 -11.96 7.02 -21.11
CA ASN A 268 -12.10 7.67 -22.40
C ASN A 268 -11.24 8.91 -22.64
N LYS A 269 -10.50 8.88 -23.76
CA LYS A 269 -9.91 10.07 -24.35
C LYS A 269 -11.05 11.06 -24.64
N TYR A 270 -11.08 12.17 -23.92
CA TYR A 270 -11.86 13.33 -24.34
C TYR A 270 -10.96 14.17 -25.26
N ASP A 271 -11.51 14.60 -26.39
CA ASP A 271 -10.75 15.40 -27.37
C ASP A 271 -10.35 16.77 -26.81
N ASP A 272 -11.13 17.29 -25.86
CA ASP A 272 -10.97 18.61 -25.26
C ASP A 272 -10.73 18.51 -23.75
N GLU A 273 -9.86 19.39 -23.23
CA GLU A 273 -9.70 19.62 -21.80
C GLU A 273 -10.77 20.60 -21.29
N LYS A 274 -11.58 20.15 -20.33
CA LYS A 274 -12.70 20.95 -19.80
C LYS A 274 -12.76 20.81 -18.28
N VAL A 275 -12.72 21.95 -17.58
CA VAL A 275 -13.01 22.03 -16.15
C VAL A 275 -14.43 22.57 -15.97
N LYS A 276 -15.29 21.83 -15.28
CA LYS A 276 -16.67 22.22 -14.95
C LYS A 276 -16.83 22.24 -13.43
N ARG A 277 -17.23 23.38 -12.89
CA ARG A 277 -17.66 23.51 -11.49
C ARG A 277 -19.19 23.38 -11.43
N LYS A 278 -19.69 22.46 -10.60
CA LYS A 278 -21.10 22.27 -10.31
C LYS A 278 -21.34 22.43 -8.81
N VAL A 279 -22.16 23.41 -8.44
CA VAL A 279 -22.73 23.45 -7.08
C VAL A 279 -23.92 22.49 -7.10
N GLU A 280 -23.88 21.46 -6.28
CA GLU A 280 -25.01 20.53 -6.18
C GLU A 280 -26.09 21.16 -5.29
N ASN A 281 -25.70 21.60 -4.09
CA ASN A 281 -26.53 22.27 -3.08
C ASN A 281 -25.65 23.33 -2.34
N ASP A 282 -26.21 24.12 -1.42
CA ASP A 282 -25.45 25.10 -0.60
C ASP A 282 -24.31 24.45 0.22
N GLU A 283 -24.37 23.13 0.43
CA GLU A 283 -23.41 22.35 1.21
C GLU A 283 -22.22 21.82 0.40
N TYR A 284 -22.35 21.59 -0.92
CA TYR A 284 -21.33 20.85 -1.68
C TYR A 284 -20.98 21.46 -3.03
N VAL A 285 -19.70 21.37 -3.37
CA VAL A 285 -19.16 21.77 -4.66
C VAL A 285 -18.43 20.58 -5.30
N THR A 286 -18.73 20.36 -6.58
CA THR A 286 -18.13 19.32 -7.41
C THR A 286 -17.36 19.97 -8.56
N TYR A 287 -16.10 19.57 -8.73
CA TYR A 287 -15.23 19.93 -9.83
C TYR A 287 -15.02 18.72 -10.74
N ILE A 288 -15.29 18.87 -12.03
CA ILE A 288 -15.07 17.84 -13.03
C ILE A 288 -13.99 18.33 -13.97
N THR A 289 -12.88 17.63 -14.02
CA THR A 289 -11.76 17.88 -14.93
C THR A 289 -11.69 16.74 -15.93
N GLU A 290 -12.07 17.04 -17.18
CA GLU A 290 -11.94 16.15 -18.33
C GLU A 290 -10.61 16.47 -19.03
N THR A 291 -9.78 15.46 -19.29
CA THR A 291 -8.51 15.58 -20.01
C THR A 291 -8.39 14.47 -21.06
N LYS A 292 -7.36 14.56 -21.91
CA LYS A 292 -7.01 13.47 -22.85
C LYS A 292 -6.67 12.14 -22.15
N CYS A 293 -6.30 12.20 -20.87
CA CYS A 293 -5.87 11.05 -20.08
C CYS A 293 -6.99 10.49 -19.18
N GLY A 294 -8.18 11.08 -19.18
CA GLY A 294 -9.34 10.63 -18.40
C GLY A 294 -10.08 11.75 -17.70
N CYS A 295 -10.97 11.38 -16.77
CA CYS A 295 -11.87 12.28 -16.06
C CYS A 295 -11.66 12.21 -14.53
N THR A 296 -11.44 13.35 -13.91
CA THR A 296 -11.38 13.49 -12.45
C THR A 296 -12.58 14.26 -11.95
N VAL A 297 -13.32 13.71 -10.98
CA VAL A 297 -14.41 14.36 -10.28
C VAL A 297 -13.99 14.57 -8.82
N LEU A 298 -13.71 15.80 -8.43
CA LEU A 298 -13.44 16.17 -7.05
C LEU A 298 -14.74 16.71 -6.41
N LYS A 299 -15.08 16.27 -5.21
CA LYS A 299 -16.20 16.82 -4.43
C LYS A 299 -15.75 17.20 -3.03
N THR A 300 -16.18 18.37 -2.58
CA THR A 300 -15.86 18.92 -1.26
C THR A 300 -17.03 19.71 -0.70
N HIS A 301 -17.02 19.96 0.61
CA HIS A 301 -17.97 20.86 1.25
C HIS A 301 -17.69 22.32 0.87
N SER A 302 -18.74 23.10 0.62
CA SER A 302 -18.65 24.49 0.15
C SER A 302 -17.83 25.38 1.08
N ALA A 303 -17.92 25.17 2.40
CA ALA A 303 -17.15 25.91 3.40
C ALA A 303 -15.62 25.73 3.28
N HIS A 304 -15.17 24.58 2.76
CA HIS A 304 -13.74 24.25 2.58
C HIS A 304 -13.27 24.40 1.13
N GLU A 305 -14.11 24.94 0.24
CA GLU A 305 -13.79 25.06 -1.18
C GLU A 305 -12.48 25.82 -1.43
N LYS A 306 -12.22 26.89 -0.65
CA LYS A 306 -11.03 27.74 -0.79
C LYS A 306 -9.72 27.01 -0.51
N ASP A 307 -9.71 26.08 0.45
CA ASP A 307 -8.55 25.27 0.82
C ASP A 307 -8.08 24.38 -0.34
N TYR A 308 -8.94 24.17 -1.36
CA TYR A 308 -8.69 23.26 -2.47
C TYR A 308 -8.55 23.95 -3.83
N ILE A 309 -9.03 25.18 -3.98
CA ILE A 309 -8.78 25.97 -5.20
C ILE A 309 -7.27 26.17 -5.38
N GLU A 310 -6.51 26.42 -4.30
CA GLU A 310 -5.05 26.60 -4.37
C GLU A 310 -4.26 25.36 -4.86
N GLU A 311 -4.79 24.13 -4.70
CA GLU A 311 -4.17 22.90 -5.21
C GLU A 311 -4.46 22.64 -6.71
N VAL A 312 -5.65 23.04 -7.18
CA VAL A 312 -6.06 22.90 -8.59
C VAL A 312 -5.45 24.01 -9.45
N ASP A 313 -5.09 25.14 -8.82
CA ASP A 313 -4.65 26.37 -9.46
C ASP A 313 -3.12 26.49 -9.63
N VAL A 314 -2.36 25.41 -9.41
CA VAL A 314 -0.92 25.42 -9.71
C VAL A 314 -0.65 25.40 -11.22
N ASP A 315 -1.64 25.06 -12.08
CA ASP A 315 -1.48 25.03 -13.54
C ASP A 315 -2.62 25.65 -14.37
N THR A 316 -3.75 26.16 -13.80
CA THR A 316 -4.94 26.42 -14.65
C THR A 316 -5.93 27.56 -14.34
N VAL A 317 -5.69 28.53 -13.45
CA VAL A 317 -6.54 29.75 -13.38
C VAL A 317 -5.77 30.99 -13.81
N THR A 318 -5.58 31.11 -15.12
CA THR A 318 -5.62 32.41 -15.76
C THR A 318 -6.59 32.36 -16.94
N LYS A 319 -7.90 32.36 -16.63
CA LYS A 319 -8.99 32.93 -17.45
C LYS A 319 -10.35 32.56 -16.87
N SER A 320 -10.80 33.32 -15.87
CA SER A 320 -12.12 33.97 -15.86
C SER A 320 -12.47 34.46 -14.45
N LEU A 321 -12.10 35.70 -14.14
CA LEU A 321 -12.82 36.50 -13.15
C LEU A 321 -13.75 37.45 -13.92
N PRO A 322 -14.99 37.68 -13.45
CA PRO A 322 -15.96 38.50 -14.17
C PRO A 322 -15.66 39.99 -13.98
N LYS A 323 -15.65 40.75 -15.07
CA LYS A 323 -15.73 42.22 -15.01
C LYS A 323 -17.20 42.65 -14.99
N VAL A 324 -17.47 43.50 -14.01
CA VAL A 324 -18.71 44.21 -13.71
C VAL A 324 -19.10 45.19 -14.83
N SER A 325 -20.40 45.20 -15.14
CA SER A 325 -21.31 46.24 -15.66
C SER A 325 -20.94 47.16 -16.85
N THR A 326 -21.60 46.85 -17.98
CA THR A 326 -22.46 47.69 -18.87
C THR A 326 -22.26 49.22 -18.95
N VAL A 327 -22.10 49.75 -20.17
CA VAL A 327 -23.06 50.61 -20.93
C VAL A 327 -22.42 51.13 -22.25
N THR A 328 -23.05 50.73 -23.38
CA THR A 328 -23.41 51.43 -24.66
C THR A 328 -22.46 52.51 -25.23
N GLN A 329 -22.16 52.65 -26.54
CA GLN A 329 -23.06 52.70 -27.70
C GLN A 329 -22.29 52.72 -29.05
N GLU A 330 -22.98 52.21 -30.08
CA GLU A 330 -22.80 52.18 -31.55
C GLU A 330 -21.72 53.02 -32.26
N ALA A 331 -21.12 52.45 -33.33
CA ALA A 331 -21.25 52.99 -34.69
C ALA A 331 -20.74 52.01 -35.77
N THR A 332 -21.62 51.81 -36.76
CA THR A 332 -21.56 51.04 -38.00
C THR A 332 -20.47 51.52 -38.98
N VAL A 333 -19.75 50.61 -39.65
CA VAL A 333 -19.38 50.78 -41.08
C VAL A 333 -19.35 49.43 -41.79
N THR A 334 -20.21 49.33 -42.80
CA THR A 334 -20.33 48.27 -43.81
C THR A 334 -19.26 48.44 -44.89
N GLN A 335 -18.54 47.37 -45.27
CA GLN A 335 -18.07 47.16 -46.65
C GLN A 335 -17.97 45.66 -46.98
N VAL A 336 -18.56 45.28 -48.11
CA VAL A 336 -18.56 44.00 -48.83
C VAL A 336 -18.56 44.40 -50.31
N PRO A 337 -18.15 43.59 -51.31
CA PRO A 337 -17.17 42.49 -51.41
C PRO A 337 -16.19 42.72 -52.59
N THR A 338 -15.19 41.84 -52.79
CA THR A 338 -14.86 41.44 -54.18
C THR A 338 -14.43 39.97 -54.25
N VAL A 339 -15.05 39.31 -55.22
CA VAL A 339 -15.01 37.90 -55.69
C VAL A 339 -13.62 37.62 -56.30
N THR A 340 -13.08 36.40 -56.43
CA THR A 340 -13.46 35.41 -57.46
C THR A 340 -12.54 34.18 -57.40
N GLU A 341 -13.14 33.00 -57.60
CA GLU A 341 -12.62 31.82 -58.34
C GLU A 341 -11.35 31.08 -57.82
N LYS A 342 -11.21 29.76 -57.91
CA LYS A 342 -12.02 28.58 -58.26
C LYS A 342 -11.07 27.37 -58.11
N VAL A 343 -11.63 26.16 -58.11
CA VAL A 343 -11.07 24.94 -58.73
C VAL A 343 -10.34 23.88 -57.85
N LYS A 344 -11.06 22.74 -57.78
CA LYS A 344 -10.67 21.31 -57.84
C LYS A 344 -10.25 20.53 -56.60
N LYS A 345 -11.21 19.70 -56.17
CA LYS A 345 -11.07 18.27 -55.80
C LYS A 345 -10.41 17.45 -56.94
N PRO A 346 -9.73 16.32 -56.64
CA PRO A 346 -10.37 14.99 -56.72
C PRO A 346 -10.00 14.04 -55.56
N ALA A 347 -10.92 13.22 -55.05
CA ALA A 347 -11.17 11.80 -55.35
C ALA A 347 -10.03 10.86 -54.88
N LEU A 348 -10.18 10.10 -53.79
CA LEU A 348 -10.80 8.76 -53.65
C LEU A 348 -10.02 7.63 -54.36
N ALA A 349 -9.40 6.75 -53.55
CA ALA A 349 -9.00 5.37 -53.85
C ALA A 349 -9.03 4.64 -52.48
N GLU A 350 -10.09 3.90 -52.16
CA GLU A 350 -10.25 2.44 -52.32
C GLU A 350 -9.10 1.55 -51.82
N LYS A 351 -9.45 0.83 -50.73
CA LYS A 351 -9.17 -0.57 -50.34
C LYS A 351 -7.71 -1.07 -50.30
N ASP A 352 -7.34 -1.57 -49.11
CA ASP A 352 -7.02 -2.99 -48.95
C ASP A 352 -7.19 -3.40 -47.47
N THR A 353 -8.15 -4.30 -47.23
CA THR A 353 -8.39 -4.93 -45.93
C THR A 353 -7.92 -6.38 -46.04
N VAL A 354 -6.80 -6.70 -45.39
CA VAL A 354 -6.32 -8.08 -45.23
C VAL A 354 -6.80 -8.60 -43.87
N THR A 355 -7.72 -9.56 -43.91
CA THR A 355 -8.17 -10.33 -42.75
C THR A 355 -7.40 -11.64 -42.71
N GLN A 356 -6.69 -11.91 -41.62
CA GLN A 356 -6.15 -13.24 -41.32
C GLN A 356 -6.91 -13.82 -40.11
N LEU A 357 -7.60 -14.93 -40.35
CA LEU A 357 -8.13 -15.85 -39.34
C LEU A 357 -7.06 -16.91 -39.04
N PRO A 358 -6.93 -17.40 -37.79
CA PRO A 358 -6.33 -18.69 -37.53
C PRO A 358 -7.39 -19.79 -37.37
N THR A 359 -7.17 -20.87 -38.11
CA THR A 359 -7.80 -22.19 -38.03
C THR A 359 -7.32 -22.92 -36.77
N VAL A 360 -8.24 -23.56 -36.03
CA VAL A 360 -7.93 -24.54 -34.96
C VAL A 360 -8.43 -25.90 -35.43
N THR A 361 -7.56 -26.90 -35.31
CA THR A 361 -7.80 -28.31 -35.62
C THR A 361 -8.25 -29.03 -34.35
N GLU A 362 -9.36 -29.76 -34.42
CA GLU A 362 -9.84 -30.71 -33.39
C GLU A 362 -9.11 -32.05 -33.52
N GLU A 363 -8.75 -32.66 -32.38
CA GLU A 363 -8.57 -34.12 -32.26
C GLU A 363 -9.22 -34.62 -30.95
N ASP A 364 -10.09 -35.62 -31.11
CA ASP A 364 -10.79 -36.42 -30.10
C ASP A 364 -9.87 -37.39 -29.35
N VAL A 365 -10.07 -37.60 -28.04
CA VAL A 365 -9.86 -38.92 -27.37
C VAL A 365 -10.77 -39.09 -26.12
N VAL A 366 -11.83 -39.88 -26.30
CA VAL A 366 -12.30 -41.08 -25.55
C VAL A 366 -12.21 -41.14 -24.00
N THR A 367 -13.39 -41.28 -23.38
CA THR A 367 -13.68 -41.77 -22.01
C THR A 367 -13.60 -43.31 -21.91
N PRO A 368 -13.42 -43.87 -20.69
CA PRO A 368 -14.32 -44.97 -20.31
C PRO A 368 -14.84 -44.94 -18.86
N GLU A 369 -15.87 -45.75 -18.69
CA GLU A 369 -16.91 -45.84 -17.66
C GLU A 369 -16.52 -46.49 -16.31
N ASP A 370 -17.49 -46.42 -15.38
CA ASP A 370 -17.57 -46.89 -13.98
C ASP A 370 -17.22 -48.37 -13.71
N PRO A 371 -17.26 -48.80 -12.42
CA PRO A 371 -18.44 -49.59 -12.06
C PRO A 371 -19.02 -49.38 -10.64
N VAL A 372 -20.30 -49.75 -10.55
CA VAL A 372 -21.19 -49.93 -9.39
C VAL A 372 -20.96 -51.30 -8.72
N SER A 373 -21.11 -51.41 -7.39
CA SER A 373 -21.80 -52.54 -6.74
C SER A 373 -22.20 -52.25 -5.28
N GLU A 374 -23.48 -52.44 -4.97
CA GLU A 374 -24.12 -52.51 -3.65
C GLU A 374 -23.96 -53.90 -2.98
N ASP A 375 -23.98 -53.94 -1.64
CA ASP A 375 -24.53 -54.98 -0.75
C ASP A 375 -24.10 -54.62 0.70
N ALA A 376 -24.79 -54.85 1.83
CA ALA A 376 -26.17 -55.09 2.24
C ALA A 376 -26.17 -55.17 3.79
N LYS A 377 -27.26 -54.73 4.45
CA LYS A 377 -27.83 -55.20 5.75
C LYS A 377 -27.15 -54.90 7.13
N GLU A 378 -27.91 -54.12 7.91
CA GLU A 378 -28.16 -54.08 9.38
C GLU A 378 -28.37 -55.47 10.07
N PRO A 379 -28.52 -55.65 11.43
CA PRO A 379 -29.15 -54.72 12.42
C PRO A 379 -28.70 -54.73 13.94
N THR A 380 -29.29 -53.80 14.73
CA THR A 380 -29.70 -53.84 16.19
C THR A 380 -28.66 -54.09 17.31
N GLU A 381 -28.69 -53.54 18.53
CA GLU A 381 -29.73 -53.28 19.57
C GLU A 381 -29.35 -52.08 20.48
N GLU A 382 -30.28 -51.15 20.79
CA GLU A 382 -30.98 -50.94 22.08
C GLU A 382 -30.13 -50.83 23.38
N PHE A 383 -30.23 -49.70 24.11
CA PHE A 383 -30.72 -49.65 25.51
C PHE A 383 -30.91 -48.21 26.07
N LYS A 384 -32.19 -47.85 26.26
CA LYS A 384 -32.89 -47.12 27.36
C LYS A 384 -32.30 -45.86 28.06
N GLU A 385 -33.06 -44.77 27.88
CA GLU A 385 -33.38 -43.64 28.80
C GLU A 385 -34.02 -44.08 30.16
N PRO A 386 -34.29 -43.22 31.20
CA PRO A 386 -34.72 -41.80 31.11
C PRO A 386 -34.31 -40.79 32.22
N LEU A 387 -34.72 -39.55 31.94
CA LEU A 387 -34.90 -38.31 32.73
C LEU A 387 -35.20 -38.41 34.25
N MET A 388 -34.74 -37.40 35.02
CA MET A 388 -35.62 -36.42 35.70
C MET A 388 -34.85 -35.23 36.33
N ILE A 389 -35.57 -34.10 36.33
CA ILE A 389 -35.30 -32.71 36.72
C ILE A 389 -34.85 -32.52 38.19
N GLN A 390 -33.96 -31.54 38.46
CA GLN A 390 -34.09 -30.65 39.63
C GLN A 390 -33.26 -29.35 39.50
N GLU A 391 -33.94 -28.21 39.57
CA GLU A 391 -33.36 -26.89 39.83
C GLU A 391 -32.79 -26.83 41.26
N SER A 392 -31.66 -26.15 41.46
CA SER A 392 -31.35 -25.39 42.68
C SER A 392 -30.17 -24.46 42.50
N THR A 393 -30.45 -23.19 42.78
CA THR A 393 -29.57 -22.03 42.91
C THR A 393 -28.49 -22.26 43.97
N ALA A 394 -27.23 -21.98 43.64
CA ALA A 394 -26.20 -21.69 44.64
C ALA A 394 -25.13 -20.76 44.06
N THR A 395 -25.13 -19.53 44.56
CA THR A 395 -24.11 -18.50 44.39
C THR A 395 -22.79 -19.00 44.99
N LEU A 396 -21.69 -18.99 44.22
CA LEU A 396 -20.35 -19.12 44.77
C LEU A 396 -19.40 -18.19 44.01
N GLU A 397 -18.98 -17.14 44.72
CA GLU A 397 -17.92 -16.23 44.32
C GLU A 397 -16.61 -17.01 44.17
N ALA A 398 -16.10 -17.10 42.94
CA ALA A 398 -14.76 -17.56 42.66
C ALA A 398 -13.99 -16.42 42.00
N THR A 399 -13.21 -15.71 42.82
CA THR A 399 -12.21 -14.73 42.42
C THR A 399 -11.17 -15.42 41.53
N GLN A 400 -11.31 -15.33 40.20
CA GLN A 400 -10.25 -15.72 39.28
C GLN A 400 -9.19 -14.62 39.29
N THR A 401 -8.08 -14.90 39.96
CA THR A 401 -6.81 -14.20 39.77
C THR A 401 -6.35 -14.41 38.34
N ILE A 402 -6.57 -13.40 37.51
CA ILE A 402 -5.97 -13.29 36.16
C ILE A 402 -4.45 -13.27 36.35
N GLN A 403 -3.81 -14.42 36.10
CA GLN A 403 -2.37 -14.50 35.98
C GLN A 403 -1.97 -13.79 34.68
N THR A 404 -1.57 -12.53 34.80
CA THR A 404 -0.90 -11.81 33.72
C THR A 404 0.38 -12.58 33.32
N PRO A 405 0.64 -12.82 32.03
CA PRO A 405 1.88 -13.46 31.61
C PRO A 405 3.07 -12.60 32.04
N SER A 406 4.00 -13.20 32.79
CA SER A 406 5.06 -12.45 33.45
C SER A 406 5.92 -11.70 32.44
N LEU A 407 6.10 -10.40 32.71
CA LEU A 407 6.95 -9.46 31.97
C LEU A 407 8.38 -10.01 31.74
N LEU A 408 8.81 -10.92 32.62
CA LEU A 408 10.09 -11.63 32.57
C LEU A 408 10.26 -12.50 31.31
N LYS A 409 9.18 -13.12 30.80
CA LYS A 409 9.25 -13.93 29.57
C LYS A 409 9.48 -13.08 28.32
N TYR A 410 8.89 -11.89 28.28
CA TYR A 410 9.10 -10.92 27.20
C TYR A 410 10.51 -10.31 27.24
N LEU A 411 11.05 -10.08 28.45
CA LEU A 411 12.40 -9.58 28.65
C LEU A 411 13.47 -10.57 28.13
N LEU A 412 13.23 -11.87 28.29
CA LEU A 412 14.16 -12.92 27.89
C LEU A 412 14.27 -13.03 26.36
N VAL A 413 13.15 -12.88 25.66
CA VAL A 413 13.10 -12.75 24.19
C VAL A 413 13.85 -11.49 23.73
N LEU A 414 13.68 -10.36 24.42
CA LEU A 414 14.29 -9.09 24.03
C LEU A 414 15.79 -8.97 24.33
N ILE A 415 16.33 -9.72 25.30
CA ILE A 415 17.76 -9.64 25.67
C ILE A 415 18.57 -10.74 25.00
N VAL A 416 18.05 -11.97 24.99
CA VAL A 416 18.82 -13.13 24.52
C VAL A 416 18.92 -13.16 23.01
N ILE A 417 17.88 -12.70 22.30
CA ILE A 417 17.82 -12.76 20.83
C ILE A 417 18.79 -11.77 20.17
N PRO A 418 18.86 -10.48 20.57
CA PRO A 418 19.83 -9.56 19.98
C PRO A 418 21.28 -9.94 20.27
N ILE A 419 21.55 -10.55 21.44
CA ILE A 419 22.90 -11.03 21.79
C ILE A 419 23.26 -12.25 20.93
N ALA A 420 22.36 -13.21 20.76
CA ALA A 420 22.57 -14.36 19.89
C ALA A 420 22.74 -13.93 18.41
N LEU A 421 21.96 -12.96 17.93
CA LEU A 421 22.09 -12.38 16.60
C LEU A 421 23.39 -11.60 16.42
N ALA A 422 23.81 -10.79 17.39
CA ALA A 422 25.09 -10.09 17.35
C ALA A 422 26.27 -11.07 17.27
N ILE A 423 26.17 -12.22 17.95
CA ILE A 423 27.17 -13.29 17.84
C ILE A 423 27.14 -13.91 16.44
N ILE A 424 25.97 -14.30 15.93
CA ILE A 424 25.83 -14.93 14.61
C ILE A 424 26.30 -13.99 13.49
N LEU A 425 25.97 -12.70 13.57
CA LEU A 425 26.36 -11.69 12.58
C LEU A 425 27.83 -11.30 12.70
N ALA A 426 28.48 -11.44 13.86
CA ALA A 426 29.93 -11.27 13.97
C ALA A 426 30.75 -12.37 13.26
N PHE A 427 30.09 -13.48 12.89
CA PHE A 427 30.70 -14.59 12.13
C PHE A 427 30.43 -14.53 10.62
N PHE A 428 29.67 -13.53 10.12
CA PHE A 428 29.43 -13.27 8.70
C PHE A 428 29.97 -11.89 8.30
#